data_AF-A0A425D7X4-F1
#
_entry.id   AF-A0A425D7X4-F1
#
_cell.length_a   1.000
_cell.length_b   1.000
_cell.length_c   1.000
_cell.angle_alpha   90.00
_cell.angle_beta   90.00
_cell.angle_gamma   90.00
#
_symmetry.space_group_name_H-M   'P 1'
#
loop_
_entity.id
_entity.type
_entity.pdbx_description
1 polymer ?
#
loop_
_entity_poly.entity_id
_entity_poly.type
_entity_poly.pdbx_seq_one_letter_code
_entity_poly.pdbx_strand_id
1 'polypeptide(L)'
;MLRQEVGWYDFPKHSTGALQASLSTDCALIQKMSVDLLKNVLNLVVCLVIGFKVALTLSQAMMFFAMVSSFGLGTAAQALGGMEKAKQAAANVFAIVDRMPAIECITNDGVKPTQVVGRIEFQSVEFGDSLMYKDYNLVIEAGTTASISLLGALREAIVSKVLYCRC
;
A
#
# COMPACT_ATOMS: atom_id res chain seq x y z
N MET A 1 25.67 86.14 -29.86
CA MET A 1 24.71 85.60 -30.85
C MET A 1 25.51 85.09 -32.03
N LEU A 2 25.63 83.77 -32.19
CA LEU A 2 26.28 83.17 -33.37
C LEU A 2 25.25 83.17 -34.50
N ARG A 3 25.45 83.99 -35.52
CA ARG A 3 24.68 83.89 -36.77
C ARG A 3 25.07 82.56 -37.41
N GLN A 4 24.18 81.57 -37.34
CA GLN A 4 24.29 80.39 -38.19
C GLN A 4 23.74 80.77 -39.57
N GLU A 5 24.65 80.89 -40.53
CA GLU A 5 24.34 81.21 -41.92
C GLU A 5 23.43 80.11 -42.51
N VAL A 6 22.15 80.41 -42.73
CA VAL A 6 21.13 79.43 -43.16
C VAL A 6 21.47 78.77 -44.51
N GLY A 7 22.16 79.48 -45.41
CA GLY A 7 22.53 78.96 -46.74
C GLY A 7 23.58 77.85 -46.74
N TRP A 8 24.26 77.56 -45.62
CA TRP A 8 25.24 76.47 -45.55
C TRP A 8 24.58 75.07 -45.66
N TYR A 9 23.31 74.96 -45.25
CA TYR A 9 22.54 73.72 -45.30
C TYR A 9 21.95 73.41 -46.69
N ASP A 10 21.95 74.37 -47.61
CA ASP A 10 21.44 74.21 -48.98
C ASP A 10 22.45 73.55 -49.94
N PHE A 11 23.72 73.43 -49.54
CA PHE A 11 24.69 72.66 -50.32
C PHE A 11 24.33 71.17 -50.28
N PRO A 12 24.26 70.45 -51.42
CA PRO A 12 23.81 69.07 -51.48
C PRO A 12 24.66 68.08 -50.66
N LYS A 13 25.90 68.46 -50.32
CA LYS A 13 26.80 67.68 -49.44
C LYS A 13 26.56 67.92 -47.94
N HIS A 14 25.94 69.04 -47.57
CA HIS A 14 25.74 69.49 -46.18
C HIS A 14 24.26 69.57 -45.81
N SER A 15 23.39 69.12 -46.71
CA SER A 15 21.97 68.93 -46.45
C SER A 15 21.77 68.04 -45.24
N THR A 16 20.85 68.43 -44.37
CA THR A 16 20.54 67.74 -43.12
C THR A 16 20.19 66.27 -43.33
N GLY A 17 19.53 65.93 -44.45
CA GLY A 17 19.22 64.55 -44.83
C GLY A 17 20.45 63.71 -45.20
N ALA A 18 21.45 64.30 -45.84
CA ALA A 18 22.70 63.61 -46.19
C ALA A 18 23.54 63.31 -44.94
N LEU A 19 23.64 64.26 -44.00
CA LEU A 19 24.28 64.02 -42.71
C LEU A 19 23.54 62.94 -41.90
N GLN A 20 22.21 62.98 -41.87
CA GLN A 20 21.41 61.96 -41.17
C GLN A 20 21.60 60.57 -41.80
N ALA A 21 21.71 60.48 -43.13
CA ALA A 21 21.99 59.23 -43.82
C ALA A 21 23.40 58.70 -43.51
N SER A 22 24.42 59.55 -43.50
CA SER A 22 25.77 59.16 -43.10
C SER A 22 25.82 58.73 -41.63
N LEU A 23 25.22 59.50 -40.73
CA LEU A 23 25.19 59.18 -39.30
C LEU A 23 24.45 57.86 -39.00
N SER A 24 23.36 57.59 -39.73
CA SER A 24 22.62 56.32 -39.60
C SER A 24 23.39 55.14 -40.19
N THR A 25 24.15 55.35 -41.27
CA THR A 25 25.06 54.33 -41.85
C THR A 25 26.19 53.99 -40.89
N ASP A 26 26.81 55.00 -40.26
CA ASP A 26 27.87 54.81 -39.26
C ASP A 26 27.34 54.11 -38.01
N CYS A 27 26.15 54.48 -37.54
CA CYS A 27 25.46 53.76 -36.47
C CYS A 27 25.22 52.29 -36.86
N ALA A 28 24.81 52.01 -38.10
CA ALA A 28 24.55 50.65 -38.56
C ALA A 28 25.82 49.79 -38.63
N LEU A 29 26.98 50.36 -38.97
CA LEU A 29 28.26 49.64 -38.98
C LEU A 29 28.73 49.30 -37.55
N ILE A 30 28.62 50.25 -36.62
CA ILE A 30 28.94 50.01 -35.20
C ILE A 30 27.98 48.98 -34.61
N GLN A 31 26.70 49.06 -34.96
CA GLN A 31 25.70 48.07 -34.58
C GLN A 31 26.08 46.70 -35.14
N LYS A 32 26.34 46.54 -36.44
CA LYS A 32 26.70 45.22 -36.99
C LYS A 32 27.94 44.62 -36.32
N MET A 33 29.00 45.39 -36.08
CA MET A 33 30.18 44.86 -35.39
C MET A 33 29.93 44.56 -33.90
N SER A 34 29.19 45.41 -33.19
CA SER A 34 29.05 45.30 -31.72
C SER A 34 27.89 44.38 -31.32
N VAL A 35 26.75 44.45 -32.01
CA VAL A 35 25.55 43.68 -31.64
C VAL A 35 25.68 42.22 -32.08
N ASP A 36 26.34 41.91 -33.20
CA ASP A 36 26.42 40.53 -33.67
C ASP A 36 27.40 39.67 -32.84
N LEU A 37 28.50 40.26 -32.35
CA LEU A 37 29.37 39.60 -31.37
C LEU A 37 28.66 39.40 -30.03
N LEU A 38 27.96 40.42 -29.53
CA LEU A 38 27.20 40.33 -28.28
C LEU A 38 26.12 39.24 -28.37
N LYS A 39 25.40 39.16 -29.49
CA LYS A 39 24.42 38.09 -29.75
C LYS A 39 25.08 36.71 -29.75
N ASN A 40 26.25 36.56 -30.37
CA ASN A 40 26.94 35.27 -30.41
C ASN A 40 27.41 34.83 -29.01
N VAL A 41 27.94 35.76 -28.20
CA VAL A 41 28.33 35.49 -26.80
C VAL A 41 27.09 35.14 -25.96
N LEU A 42 26.01 35.90 -26.10
CA LEU A 42 24.75 35.64 -25.40
C LEU A 42 24.18 34.27 -25.78
N ASN A 43 24.19 33.90 -27.06
CA ASN A 43 23.73 32.61 -27.54
C ASN A 43 24.56 31.45 -26.98
N LEU A 44 25.89 31.59 -26.92
CA LEU A 44 26.77 30.59 -26.34
C LEU A 44 26.49 30.39 -24.85
N VAL A 45 26.26 31.47 -24.11
CA VAL A 45 25.88 31.42 -22.69
C VAL A 45 24.52 30.74 -22.51
N VAL A 46 23.52 31.10 -23.32
CA VAL A 46 22.18 30.48 -23.28
C VAL A 46 22.25 28.99 -23.58
N CYS A 47 22.97 28.58 -24.63
CA CYS A 47 23.17 27.17 -24.96
C CYS A 47 23.89 26.40 -23.85
N LEU A 48 24.89 27.00 -23.20
CA LEU A 48 25.63 26.36 -22.11
C LEU A 48 24.71 26.11 -20.89
N VAL A 49 23.89 27.10 -20.53
CA VAL A 49 22.94 26.98 -19.41
C VAL A 49 21.89 25.91 -19.70
N ILE A 50 21.31 25.91 -20.90
CA ILE A 50 20.30 24.92 -21.30
C ILE A 50 20.91 23.52 -21.37
N GLY A 51 22.08 23.37 -22.00
CA GLY A 51 22.79 22.10 -22.11
C GLY A 51 23.13 21.51 -20.74
N PHE A 52 23.61 22.34 -19.81
CA PHE A 52 23.90 21.92 -18.45
C PHE A 52 22.64 21.45 -17.72
N LYS A 53 21.50 22.13 -17.89
CA LYS A 53 20.22 21.73 -17.29
C LYS A 53 19.69 20.41 -17.87
N VAL A 54 19.78 20.22 -19.18
CA VAL A 54 19.38 18.98 -19.85
C VAL A 54 20.25 17.81 -19.38
N ALA A 55 21.58 17.97 -19.35
CA ALA A 55 22.50 16.93 -18.89
C ALA A 55 22.20 16.46 -17.46
N LEU A 56 21.91 17.39 -16.54
CA LEU A 56 21.55 17.06 -15.17
C LEU A 56 20.17 16.39 -15.03
N THR A 57 19.22 16.72 -15.89
CA THR A 57 17.86 16.15 -15.83
C THR A 57 17.88 14.69 -16.28
N LEU A 58 18.66 14.36 -17.31
CA LEU A 58 18.78 12.99 -17.84
C LEU A 58 19.45 12.03 -16.83
N SER A 59 20.51 12.47 -16.14
CA SER A 59 21.18 11.64 -15.13
C SER A 59 20.30 11.37 -13.92
N GLN A 60 19.56 12.38 -13.46
CA GLN A 60 18.63 12.25 -12.34
C GLN A 60 17.47 11.30 -12.68
N ALA A 61 16.90 11.39 -13.88
CA ALA A 61 15.77 10.56 -14.30
C ALA A 61 16.11 9.06 -14.28
N MET A 62 17.29 8.67 -14.78
CA MET A 62 17.72 7.27 -14.79
C MET A 62 17.80 6.66 -13.39
N MET A 63 18.28 7.44 -12.40
CA MET A 63 18.35 6.98 -11.01
C MET A 63 16.95 6.78 -10.40
N PHE A 64 16.01 7.69 -10.67
CA PHE A 64 14.63 7.56 -10.21
C PHE A 64 13.92 6.33 -10.80
N PHE A 65 14.06 6.09 -12.10
CA PHE A 65 13.47 4.89 -12.73
C PHE A 65 14.07 3.60 -12.14
N ALA A 66 15.39 3.55 -11.93
CA ALA A 66 16.04 2.39 -11.33
C ALA A 66 15.53 2.09 -9.90
N MET A 67 15.34 3.13 -9.07
CA MET A 67 14.80 2.96 -7.72
C MET A 67 13.35 2.45 -7.75
N VAL A 68 12.49 3.03 -8.58
CA VAL A 68 11.07 2.61 -8.69
C VAL A 68 10.95 1.16 -9.14
N SER A 69 11.78 0.70 -10.10
CA SER A 69 11.79 -0.69 -10.55
C SER A 69 12.17 -1.67 -9.43
N SER A 70 13.18 -1.34 -8.63
CA SER A 70 13.61 -2.18 -7.51
C SER A 70 12.55 -2.29 -6.42
N PHE A 71 11.80 -1.20 -6.16
CA PHE A 71 10.73 -1.20 -5.17
C PHE A 71 9.53 -2.05 -5.61
N GLY A 72 9.19 -2.04 -6.91
CA GLY A 72 8.15 -2.90 -7.46
C GLY A 72 8.46 -4.39 -7.32
N LEU A 73 9.71 -4.79 -7.62
CA LEU A 73 10.13 -6.19 -7.44
C LEU A 73 10.25 -6.57 -5.96
N GLY A 74 10.75 -5.67 -5.11
CA GLY A 74 10.88 -5.91 -3.67
C GLY A 74 9.54 -6.09 -2.96
N THR A 75 8.48 -5.39 -3.39
CA THR A 75 7.14 -5.59 -2.85
C THR A 75 6.49 -6.89 -3.36
N ALA A 76 6.70 -7.24 -4.63
CA ALA A 76 6.25 -8.53 -5.17
C ALA A 76 6.94 -9.74 -4.49
N ALA A 77 8.24 -9.64 -4.19
CA ALA A 77 8.97 -10.67 -3.45
C ALA A 77 8.43 -10.86 -2.02
N GLN A 78 8.01 -9.78 -1.35
CA GLN A 78 7.37 -9.88 -0.03
C GLN A 78 6.01 -10.56 -0.07
N ALA A 79 5.24 -10.38 -1.16
CA ALA A 79 3.96 -11.06 -1.34
C ALA A 79 4.13 -12.59 -1.43
N LEU A 80 5.20 -13.06 -2.09
CA LEU A 80 5.56 -14.49 -2.13
C LEU A 80 5.90 -15.05 -0.75
N GLY A 81 6.64 -14.29 0.07
CA GLY A 81 6.96 -14.70 1.45
C GLY A 81 5.73 -14.79 2.37
N GLY A 82 4.69 -14.00 2.11
CA GLY A 82 3.41 -14.08 2.84
C GLY A 82 2.58 -15.32 2.48
N MET A 83 2.62 -15.75 1.21
CA MET A 83 1.91 -16.95 0.75
C MET A 83 2.38 -18.22 1.46
N GLU A 84 3.66 -18.33 1.77
CA GLU A 84 4.21 -19.53 2.41
C GLU A 84 3.66 -19.72 3.83
N LYS A 85 3.58 -18.63 4.60
CA LYS A 85 2.95 -18.62 5.93
C LYS A 85 1.46 -18.93 5.84
N ALA A 86 0.76 -18.36 4.86
CA ALA A 86 -0.66 -18.63 4.65
C ALA A 86 -0.93 -20.10 4.28
N LYS A 87 -0.09 -20.68 3.41
CA LYS A 87 -0.16 -22.10 3.02
C LYS A 87 0.07 -23.02 4.22
N GLN A 88 1.03 -22.69 5.07
CA GLN A 88 1.30 -23.47 6.28
C GLN A 88 0.14 -23.41 7.28
N ALA A 89 -0.45 -22.22 7.50
CA ALA A 89 -1.62 -22.08 8.34
C ALA A 89 -2.83 -22.86 7.81
N ALA A 90 -3.08 -22.80 6.49
CA ALA A 90 -4.13 -23.58 5.85
C ALA A 90 -3.89 -25.09 6.00
N ALA A 91 -2.66 -25.57 5.77
CA ALA A 91 -2.30 -26.97 5.94
C ALA A 91 -2.60 -27.48 7.37
N ASN A 92 -2.33 -26.65 8.38
CA ASN A 92 -2.62 -27.01 9.77
C ASN A 92 -4.13 -27.10 10.04
N VAL A 93 -4.95 -26.23 9.44
CA VAL A 93 -6.41 -26.30 9.56
C VAL A 93 -6.97 -27.52 8.83
N PHE A 94 -6.50 -27.82 7.63
CA PHE A 94 -6.92 -29.01 6.88
C PHE A 94 -6.55 -30.30 7.62
N ALA A 95 -5.38 -30.35 8.29
CA ALA A 95 -5.00 -31.49 9.12
C ALA A 95 -5.97 -31.72 10.30
N ILE A 96 -6.63 -30.67 10.80
CA ILE A 96 -7.67 -30.80 11.84
C ILE A 96 -8.98 -31.30 11.24
N VAL A 97 -9.36 -30.80 10.06
CA VAL A 97 -10.62 -31.16 9.39
C VAL A 97 -10.61 -32.62 8.90
N ASP A 98 -9.49 -33.10 8.36
CA ASP A 98 -9.35 -34.48 7.87
C ASP A 98 -9.20 -35.52 9.00
N ARG A 99 -9.18 -35.08 10.27
CA ARG A 99 -9.16 -35.99 11.40
C ARG A 99 -10.48 -36.76 11.45
N MET A 100 -10.42 -38.07 11.23
CA MET A 100 -11.57 -38.95 11.46
C MET A 100 -12.01 -38.82 12.94
N PRO A 101 -13.21 -38.29 13.22
CA PRO A 101 -13.67 -38.17 14.60
C PRO A 101 -13.94 -39.57 15.15
N ALA A 102 -13.46 -39.85 16.36
CA ALA A 102 -13.73 -41.10 17.07
C ALA A 102 -15.21 -41.26 17.47
N ILE A 103 -16.04 -40.24 17.24
CA ILE A 103 -17.46 -40.22 17.59
C ILE A 103 -18.23 -40.13 16.28
N GLU A 104 -18.94 -41.20 15.94
CA GLU A 104 -19.80 -41.27 14.76
C GLU A 104 -21.16 -40.61 15.07
N CYS A 105 -21.31 -39.33 14.73
CA CYS A 105 -22.57 -38.58 14.93
C CYS A 105 -23.63 -38.83 13.83
N ILE A 106 -23.32 -39.68 12.85
CA ILE A 106 -24.08 -39.81 11.59
C ILE A 106 -25.07 -40.98 11.66
N THR A 107 -24.91 -41.86 12.65
CA THR A 107 -25.74 -43.04 12.85
C THR A 107 -27.05 -42.62 13.51
N ASN A 108 -28.14 -42.61 12.73
CA ASN A 108 -29.50 -42.33 13.19
C ASN A 108 -30.16 -43.54 13.91
N ASP A 109 -29.39 -44.56 14.31
CA ASP A 109 -29.87 -45.67 15.17
C ASP A 109 -30.01 -45.27 16.65
N GLY A 110 -29.96 -43.96 16.94
CA GLY A 110 -30.32 -43.41 18.25
C GLY A 110 -31.76 -42.92 18.25
N VAL A 111 -32.58 -43.48 19.14
CA VAL A 111 -33.93 -42.97 19.42
C VAL A 111 -33.82 -41.53 19.92
N LYS A 112 -34.32 -40.57 19.14
CA LYS A 112 -34.42 -39.16 19.50
C LYS A 112 -35.72 -38.94 20.30
N PRO A 113 -35.68 -38.72 21.62
CA PRO A 113 -36.90 -38.48 22.39
C PRO A 113 -37.52 -37.13 22.01
N THR A 114 -38.76 -37.15 21.52
CA THR A 114 -39.53 -35.99 21.04
C THR A 114 -40.05 -35.08 22.16
N GLN A 115 -39.98 -35.52 23.42
CA GLN A 115 -40.26 -34.69 24.59
C GLN A 115 -39.46 -35.20 25.79
N VAL A 116 -38.44 -34.45 26.21
CA VAL A 116 -37.64 -34.78 27.41
C VAL A 116 -38.24 -34.05 28.61
N VAL A 117 -39.33 -34.60 29.15
CA VAL A 117 -39.72 -34.35 30.55
C VAL A 117 -39.36 -35.62 31.30
N GLY A 118 -38.14 -35.65 31.82
CA GLY A 118 -37.60 -36.82 32.50
C GLY A 118 -36.51 -36.39 33.46
N ARG A 119 -36.52 -37.02 34.63
CA ARG A 119 -35.43 -37.01 35.58
C ARG A 119 -34.19 -37.60 34.92
N ILE A 120 -33.11 -36.82 34.83
CA ILE A 120 -31.84 -37.30 34.27
C ILE A 120 -31.01 -37.79 35.45
N GLU A 121 -30.85 -39.11 35.59
CA GLU A 121 -29.96 -39.73 36.56
C GLU A 121 -28.67 -40.16 35.85
N PHE A 122 -27.56 -39.50 36.17
CA PHE A 122 -26.23 -39.97 35.78
C PHE A 122 -25.79 -40.99 36.81
N GLN A 123 -25.80 -42.28 36.45
CA GLN A 123 -25.27 -43.36 37.30
C GLN A 123 -23.91 -43.82 36.79
N SER A 124 -22.90 -43.74 37.67
CA SER A 124 -21.50 -44.15 37.42
C SER A 124 -20.91 -43.64 36.09
N VAL A 125 -21.00 -42.33 35.85
CA VAL A 125 -20.34 -41.70 34.70
C VAL A 125 -18.85 -41.50 35.01
N GLU A 126 -17.99 -42.19 34.26
CA GLU A 126 -16.53 -42.09 34.35
C GLU A 126 -16.00 -41.15 33.26
N PHE A 127 -15.36 -40.04 33.66
CA PHE A 127 -14.76 -39.10 32.71
C PHE A 127 -13.24 -39.26 32.66
N GLY A 128 -12.75 -40.03 31.68
CA GLY A 128 -11.40 -39.89 31.14
C GLY A 128 -10.30 -40.80 31.72
N ASP A 129 -9.35 -41.08 30.85
CA ASP A 129 -8.44 -42.25 30.84
C ASP A 129 -7.23 -42.17 31.79
N SER A 130 -7.24 -41.32 32.81
CA SER A 130 -6.19 -41.33 33.85
C SER A 130 -6.50 -40.39 35.01
N LEU A 131 -7.61 -40.65 35.71
CA LEU A 131 -7.81 -40.18 37.09
C LEU A 131 -8.33 -38.75 37.22
N MET A 132 -9.60 -38.49 36.90
CA MET A 132 -10.34 -37.38 37.52
C MET A 132 -11.85 -37.71 37.54
N TYR A 133 -12.34 -38.14 38.71
CA TYR A 133 -13.74 -38.41 39.09
C TYR A 133 -14.35 -39.76 38.65
N LYS A 134 -14.47 -40.67 39.63
CA LYS A 134 -15.24 -41.92 39.59
C LYS A 134 -16.46 -41.81 40.50
N ASP A 135 -17.58 -42.38 40.07
CA ASP A 135 -18.82 -42.59 40.85
C ASP A 135 -19.56 -41.33 41.33
N TYR A 136 -19.77 -40.35 40.44
CA TYR A 136 -20.72 -39.27 40.69
C TYR A 136 -22.13 -39.67 40.28
N ASN A 137 -23.03 -39.79 41.27
CA ASN A 137 -24.46 -39.95 41.05
C ASN A 137 -25.13 -38.58 41.13
N LEU A 138 -25.56 -38.04 39.99
CA LEU A 138 -26.25 -36.74 39.91
C LEU A 138 -27.66 -36.95 39.35
N VAL A 139 -28.66 -36.60 40.15
CA VAL A 139 -30.08 -36.63 39.78
C VAL A 139 -30.53 -35.20 39.52
N ILE A 140 -30.87 -34.88 38.27
CA ILE A 140 -31.39 -33.57 37.87
C ILE A 140 -32.88 -33.71 37.59
N GLU A 141 -33.69 -33.05 38.41
CA GLU A 141 -35.15 -32.97 38.24
C GLU A 141 -35.54 -31.93 37.18
N ALA A 142 -36.55 -32.23 36.38
CA ALA A 142 -37.02 -31.35 35.31
C ALA A 142 -37.67 -30.09 35.90
N GLY A 143 -37.12 -28.91 35.59
CA GLY A 143 -37.69 -27.60 35.97
C GLY A 143 -36.96 -26.85 37.08
N THR A 144 -35.96 -27.44 37.74
CA THR A 144 -35.12 -26.72 38.70
C THR A 144 -33.83 -26.22 38.04
N THR A 145 -33.62 -24.91 38.02
CA THR A 145 -32.31 -24.30 37.72
C THR A 145 -31.38 -24.53 38.91
N ALA A 146 -30.95 -25.78 39.12
CA ALA A 146 -29.88 -26.09 40.05
C ALA A 146 -28.60 -25.43 39.51
N SER A 147 -28.09 -24.46 40.24
CA SER A 147 -26.87 -23.75 39.89
C SER A 147 -25.69 -24.74 39.85
N ILE A 148 -25.22 -25.11 38.66
CA ILE A 148 -23.97 -25.86 38.40
C ILE A 148 -22.72 -24.97 38.73
N SER A 149 -22.90 -23.93 39.54
CA SER A 149 -21.91 -22.90 39.85
C SER A 149 -20.73 -23.38 40.68
N LEU A 150 -20.76 -24.59 41.26
CA LEU A 150 -19.68 -25.06 42.14
C LEU A 150 -18.60 -25.92 41.46
N LEU A 151 -18.77 -26.31 40.19
CA LEU A 151 -17.68 -26.95 39.44
C LEU A 151 -17.52 -26.31 38.05
N GLY A 152 -16.84 -25.17 38.02
CA GLY A 152 -16.43 -24.50 36.79
C GLY A 152 -15.64 -25.40 35.82
N ALA A 153 -14.93 -26.42 36.34
CA ALA A 153 -14.19 -27.38 35.52
C ALA A 153 -15.10 -28.46 34.86
N LEU A 154 -16.13 -28.94 35.58
CA LEU A 154 -17.05 -29.96 35.06
C LEU A 154 -18.12 -29.35 34.15
N ARG A 155 -18.43 -28.06 34.32
CA ARG A 155 -19.30 -27.30 33.41
C ARG A 155 -18.81 -27.35 31.97
N GLU A 156 -17.53 -27.05 31.73
CA GLU A 156 -16.96 -27.08 30.38
C GLU A 156 -16.87 -28.51 29.83
N ALA A 157 -16.52 -29.50 30.67
CA ALA A 157 -16.43 -30.90 30.26
C ALA A 157 -17.79 -31.53 29.89
N ILE A 158 -18.83 -31.27 30.69
CA ILE A 158 -20.19 -31.78 30.44
C ILE A 158 -20.85 -31.03 29.30
N VAL A 159 -20.76 -29.68 29.26
CA VAL A 159 -21.34 -28.90 28.17
C VAL A 159 -20.66 -29.23 26.84
N SER A 160 -19.33 -29.37 26.82
CA SER A 160 -18.61 -29.79 25.62
C SER A 160 -19.07 -31.17 25.14
N LYS A 161 -19.13 -32.21 26.00
CA LYS A 161 -19.55 -33.56 25.57
C LYS A 161 -21.04 -33.71 25.27
N VAL A 162 -21.94 -33.11 26.06
CA VAL A 162 -23.40 -33.22 25.86
C VAL A 162 -23.85 -32.43 24.64
N LEU A 163 -23.27 -31.26 24.38
CA LEU A 163 -23.59 -30.49 23.17
C LEU A 163 -23.01 -31.15 21.91
N TYR A 164 -21.86 -31.84 22.02
CA TYR A 164 -21.26 -32.59 20.90
C TYR A 164 -22.07 -33.81 20.47
N CYS A 165 -22.96 -34.33 21.33
CA CYS A 165 -23.87 -35.42 21.00
C CYS A 165 -25.12 -34.96 20.22
N ARG A 166 -25.28 -33.64 19.99
CA ARG A 166 -26.44 -33.04 19.31
C ARG A 166 -26.09 -32.57 17.90
N CYS A 167 -25.56 -33.48 17.09
CA CYS A 167 -25.56 -33.45 15.63
C CYS A 167 -26.00 -34.82 15.14
#